data_AF-A0A2M6X9G4-F1
#
_entry.id   AF-A0A2M6X9G4-F1
#
_cell.length_a   1.000
_cell.length_b   1.000
_cell.length_c   1.000
_cell.angle_alpha   90.00
_cell.angle_beta   90.00
_cell.angle_gamma   90.00
#
_symmetry.space_group_name_H-M   'P 1'
#
loop_
_entity.id
_entity.type
_entity.pdbx_description
1 polymer ?
#
loop_
_entity_poly.entity_id
_entity_poly.type
_entity_poly.pdbx_seq_one_letter_code
_entity_poly.pdbx_strand_id
1 'polypeptide(L)'
;MELTPREQIKKIIKQSKEILLVAETKDNMDNIASLLGLHLFLDKFGKKNTAVSCDNQKTKDFLPGVSDLRTDLKGAKDFIISLDISRTKVDQFKYNIKDNKLNIHITPRNGYFQAHDVEMKKGKSKFDLIIALGAASLENLGEIYSQNAEIFYEAPIVNIDYRASNEKFGEINLIETAASSVAEIIYSLFADPEAPKIDQDIATCLLAGIIHATNSFQGASTTPSAFTVAAKLVEAGADREKIICGLYRTQSLSHLRLWGRTLARLKTGLRQRIAWSLISPLDFEKSKSKISDLDEIINAVKNNIAKAEIVFLLAEEKPASFYLKIKRARKNIDLDGLAKMLIEKNFQAEKSGSNEAIAFIKKQGSLAELEKDALEAVKKILPA
;
A
#
# COMPACT_ATOMS: atom_id res chain seq x y z
N MET A 1 20.66 -6.86 32.43
CA MET A 1 20.84 -6.18 31.14
C MET A 1 19.47 -5.82 30.62
N GLU A 2 19.32 -4.64 30.04
CA GLU A 2 18.09 -4.23 29.37
C GLU A 2 17.89 -5.10 28.12
N LEU A 3 16.67 -5.58 27.87
CA LEU A 3 16.36 -6.41 26.71
C LEU A 3 16.50 -5.56 25.44
N THR A 4 17.09 -6.12 24.39
CA THR A 4 17.11 -5.51 23.05
C THR A 4 15.69 -5.36 22.48
N PRO A 5 15.43 -4.43 21.54
CA PRO A 5 14.11 -4.30 20.92
C PRO A 5 13.57 -5.62 20.35
N ARG A 6 14.44 -6.44 19.75
CA ARG A 6 14.06 -7.76 19.22
C ARG A 6 13.60 -8.72 20.32
N GLU A 7 14.29 -8.74 21.46
CA GLU A 7 13.89 -9.54 22.62
C GLU A 7 12.61 -9.03 23.28
N GLN A 8 12.46 -7.70 23.38
CA GLN A 8 11.23 -7.07 23.87
C GLN A 8 10.02 -7.46 23.01
N ILE A 9 10.17 -7.42 21.67
CA ILE A 9 9.11 -7.81 20.73
C ILE A 9 8.76 -9.29 20.88
N LYS A 10 9.75 -10.18 20.92
CA LYS A 10 9.50 -11.62 21.13
C LYS A 10 8.78 -11.88 22.46
N LYS A 11 9.16 -11.15 23.52
CA LYS A 11 8.55 -11.28 24.86
C LYS A 11 7.11 -10.78 24.86
N ILE A 12 6.83 -9.59 24.32
CA ILE A 12 5.48 -9.03 24.33
C ILE A 12 4.53 -9.87 23.48
N ILE A 13 4.95 -10.34 22.30
CA ILE A 13 4.17 -11.28 21.47
C ILE A 13 3.81 -12.55 22.26
N LYS A 14 4.78 -13.14 22.98
CA LYS A 14 4.52 -14.33 23.82
C LYS A 14 3.48 -14.05 24.92
N GLN A 15 3.40 -12.83 25.45
CA GLN A 15 2.46 -12.44 26.51
C GLN A 15 1.07 -12.02 25.98
N SER A 16 1.00 -11.49 24.77
CA SER A 16 -0.23 -11.03 24.13
C SER A 16 -1.16 -12.18 23.75
N LYS A 17 -2.47 -11.94 23.79
CA LYS A 17 -3.51 -12.90 23.42
C LYS A 17 -4.13 -12.58 22.08
N GLU A 18 -4.35 -11.30 21.77
CA GLU A 18 -5.00 -10.86 20.56
C GLU A 18 -4.31 -9.62 19.98
N ILE A 19 -3.66 -9.81 18.83
CA ILE A 19 -2.73 -8.84 18.26
C ILE A 19 -3.36 -8.17 17.04
N LEU A 20 -3.35 -6.84 17.01
CA LEU A 20 -3.68 -6.08 15.80
C LEU A 20 -2.40 -5.89 14.98
N LEU A 21 -2.43 -6.32 13.72
CA LEU A 21 -1.38 -6.04 12.75
C LEU A 21 -1.89 -4.98 11.78
N VAL A 22 -1.12 -3.91 11.59
CA VAL A 22 -1.50 -2.80 10.71
C VAL A 22 -0.29 -2.32 9.92
N ALA A 23 -0.50 -1.89 8.68
CA ALA A 23 0.58 -1.41 7.82
C ALA A 23 0.23 -0.12 7.06
N GLU A 24 1.24 0.71 6.77
CA GLU A 24 1.09 1.83 5.83
C GLU A 24 0.90 1.30 4.41
N THR A 25 -0.05 1.88 3.67
CA THR A 25 -0.66 1.23 2.51
C THR A 25 -0.78 2.11 1.27
N LYS A 26 0.10 3.10 1.12
CA LYS A 26 0.28 3.79 -0.15
C LYS A 26 1.09 2.93 -1.13
N ASP A 27 0.43 1.98 -1.79
CA ASP A 27 0.98 1.13 -2.87
C ASP A 27 2.31 0.43 -2.51
N ASN A 28 2.50 0.08 -1.24
CA ASN A 28 3.72 -0.54 -0.77
C ASN A 28 3.52 -2.04 -0.57
N MET A 29 3.88 -2.82 -1.60
CA MET A 29 3.75 -4.28 -1.56
C MET A 29 4.64 -4.92 -0.48
N ASP A 30 5.79 -4.32 -0.12
CA ASP A 30 6.63 -4.83 0.97
C ASP A 30 5.88 -4.83 2.31
N ASN A 31 5.19 -3.73 2.61
CA ASN A 31 4.41 -3.59 3.83
C ASN A 31 3.29 -4.64 3.91
N ILE A 32 2.53 -4.83 2.83
CA ILE A 32 1.44 -5.83 2.77
C ILE A 32 1.97 -7.25 2.86
N ALA A 33 3.02 -7.57 2.11
CA ALA A 33 3.56 -8.91 2.10
C ALA A 33 4.20 -9.24 3.46
N SER A 34 4.83 -8.26 4.12
CA SER A 34 5.30 -8.37 5.51
C SER A 34 4.16 -8.58 6.50
N LEU A 35 3.06 -7.84 6.35
CA LEU A 35 1.87 -7.95 7.17
C LEU A 35 1.26 -9.35 7.09
N LEU A 36 1.09 -9.88 5.87
CA LEU A 36 0.56 -11.22 5.63
C LEU A 36 1.52 -12.32 6.08
N GLY A 37 2.83 -12.15 5.84
CA GLY A 37 3.84 -13.08 6.34
C GLY A 37 3.83 -13.16 7.88
N LEU A 38 3.70 -12.01 8.56
CA LEU A 38 3.59 -11.96 10.01
C LEU A 38 2.27 -12.53 10.53
N HIS A 39 1.15 -12.25 9.85
CA HIS A 39 -0.17 -12.80 10.16
C HIS A 39 -0.14 -14.33 10.19
N LEU A 40 0.33 -14.94 9.08
CA LEU A 40 0.43 -16.39 8.95
C LEU A 40 1.42 -17.00 9.96
N PHE A 41 2.53 -16.30 10.23
CA PHE A 41 3.49 -16.72 11.24
C PHE A 41 2.87 -16.74 12.64
N LEU A 42 2.14 -15.68 13.03
CA LEU A 42 1.50 -15.58 14.33
C LEU A 42 0.36 -16.60 14.51
N ASP A 43 -0.37 -16.91 13.44
CA ASP A 43 -1.36 -18.00 13.44
C ASP A 43 -0.69 -19.34 13.76
N LYS A 44 0.44 -19.65 13.11
CA LYS A 44 1.23 -20.84 13.44
C LYS A 44 1.85 -20.80 14.83
N PHE A 45 2.15 -19.62 15.34
CA PHE A 45 2.59 -19.40 16.72
C PHE A 45 1.45 -19.60 17.75
N GLY A 46 0.20 -19.80 17.30
CA GLY A 46 -0.97 -19.97 18.17
C GLY A 46 -1.49 -18.67 18.75
N LYS A 47 -1.21 -17.53 18.10
CA LYS A 47 -1.68 -16.19 18.52
C LYS A 47 -2.86 -15.76 17.69
N LYS A 48 -3.96 -15.37 18.35
CA LYS A 48 -5.05 -14.69 17.65
C LYS A 48 -4.52 -13.35 17.17
N ASN A 49 -4.75 -13.04 15.90
CA ASN A 49 -4.36 -11.75 15.36
C ASN A 49 -5.31 -11.32 14.24
N THR A 50 -5.27 -10.04 13.90
CA THR A 50 -6.11 -9.44 12.85
C THR A 50 -5.24 -8.53 11.99
N ALA A 51 -5.08 -8.85 10.71
CA ALA A 51 -4.34 -8.05 9.75
C ALA A 51 -5.24 -7.03 9.07
N VAL A 52 -4.85 -5.75 9.09
CA VAL A 52 -5.65 -4.64 8.56
C VAL A 52 -4.82 -3.68 7.71
N SER A 53 -5.42 -3.21 6.62
CA SER A 53 -4.80 -2.32 5.64
C SER A 53 -5.84 -1.48 4.90
N CYS A 54 -5.57 -0.20 4.59
CA CYS A 54 -6.46 0.63 3.75
C CYS A 54 -6.43 0.25 2.26
N ASP A 55 -5.62 -0.72 1.84
CA ASP A 55 -5.34 -0.96 0.43
C ASP A 55 -6.37 -1.89 -0.25
N ASN A 56 -6.50 -1.73 -1.56
CA ASN A 56 -7.33 -2.57 -2.40
C ASN A 56 -6.65 -3.94 -2.62
N GLN A 57 -7.36 -5.01 -2.28
CA GLN A 57 -6.84 -6.39 -2.33
C GLN A 57 -6.47 -6.85 -3.75
N LYS A 58 -7.11 -6.32 -4.80
CA LYS A 58 -7.04 -6.88 -6.18
C LYS A 58 -5.65 -7.01 -6.79
N THR A 59 -4.69 -6.17 -6.40
CA THR A 59 -3.30 -6.27 -6.92
C THR A 59 -2.45 -7.30 -6.19
N LYS A 60 -3.01 -7.97 -5.18
CA LYS A 60 -2.31 -8.85 -4.23
C LYS A 60 -2.93 -10.23 -4.09
N ASP A 61 -3.90 -10.58 -4.93
CA ASP A 61 -4.63 -11.86 -4.88
C ASP A 61 -3.71 -13.10 -4.93
N PHE A 62 -2.46 -12.93 -5.38
CA PHE A 62 -1.46 -13.99 -5.40
C PHE A 62 -0.79 -14.25 -4.04
N LEU A 63 -0.86 -13.34 -3.07
CA LEU A 63 -0.24 -13.52 -1.75
C LEU A 63 -1.06 -14.49 -0.89
N PRO A 64 -0.43 -15.50 -0.26
CA PRO A 64 -1.08 -16.31 0.76
C PRO A 64 -1.70 -15.46 1.90
N GLY A 65 -2.88 -15.85 2.39
CA GLY A 65 -3.59 -15.16 3.48
C GLY A 65 -4.27 -13.83 3.11
N VAL A 66 -4.22 -13.40 1.84
CA VAL A 66 -4.82 -12.11 1.43
C VAL A 66 -6.34 -12.03 1.66
N SER A 67 -7.03 -13.18 1.66
CA SER A 67 -8.48 -13.26 1.97
C SER A 67 -8.81 -12.86 3.40
N ASP A 68 -7.86 -12.98 4.32
CA ASP A 68 -8.03 -12.65 5.73
C ASP A 68 -7.71 -11.19 6.04
N LEU A 69 -7.11 -10.48 5.08
CA LEU A 69 -6.78 -9.06 5.19
C LEU A 69 -8.05 -8.21 5.26
N ARG A 70 -8.23 -7.47 6.33
CA ARG A 70 -9.39 -6.57 6.49
C ARG A 70 -9.05 -5.16 6.04
N THR A 71 -10.08 -4.44 5.60
CA THR A 71 -9.99 -3.01 5.25
C THR A 71 -10.52 -2.08 6.32
N ASP A 72 -11.07 -2.62 7.41
CA ASP A 72 -11.58 -1.86 8.54
C ASP A 72 -11.43 -2.63 9.87
N LEU A 73 -11.68 -1.93 10.97
CA LEU A 73 -11.65 -2.47 12.33
C LEU A 73 -13.06 -2.70 12.91
N LYS A 74 -14.06 -2.99 12.06
CA LYS A 74 -15.41 -3.27 12.57
C LYS A 74 -15.40 -4.49 13.48
N GLY A 75 -16.07 -4.38 14.62
CA GLY A 75 -16.10 -5.42 15.64
C GLY A 75 -14.82 -5.51 16.50
N ALA A 76 -13.95 -4.49 16.47
CA ALA A 76 -12.76 -4.45 17.33
C ALA A 76 -13.06 -4.09 18.81
N LYS A 77 -14.23 -3.51 19.09
CA LYS A 77 -14.69 -3.13 20.43
C LYS A 77 -16.01 -3.82 20.74
N ASP A 78 -16.19 -4.21 21.99
CA ASP A 78 -17.46 -4.71 22.49
C ASP A 78 -18.52 -3.59 22.51
N PHE A 79 -19.78 -3.97 22.30
CA PHE A 79 -20.93 -3.09 22.58
C PHE A 79 -21.55 -3.51 23.91
N ILE A 80 -21.36 -2.70 24.94
CA ILE A 80 -21.74 -3.01 26.32
C ILE A 80 -23.08 -2.33 26.62
N ILE A 81 -24.03 -3.12 27.10
CA ILE A 81 -25.30 -2.64 27.69
C ILE A 81 -25.20 -2.89 29.20
N SER A 82 -25.15 -1.82 29.99
CA SER A 82 -25.10 -1.87 31.46
C SER A 82 -26.45 -1.49 32.05
N LEU A 83 -26.85 -2.16 33.13
CA LEU A 83 -28.08 -1.87 33.88
C LEU A 83 -27.72 -1.43 35.30
N ASP A 84 -28.20 -0.28 35.74
CA ASP A 84 -28.05 0.19 37.12
C ASP A 84 -28.94 -0.65 38.06
N ILE A 85 -28.27 -1.41 38.93
CA ILE A 85 -28.90 -2.30 39.92
C ILE A 85 -28.81 -1.76 41.36
N SER A 86 -28.51 -0.47 41.53
CA SER A 86 -28.40 0.17 42.84
C SER A 86 -29.74 0.18 43.58
N ARG A 87 -30.85 0.44 42.86
CA ARG A 87 -32.21 0.54 43.41
C ARG A 87 -33.03 -0.75 43.26
N THR A 88 -32.96 -1.39 42.09
CA THR A 88 -33.76 -2.56 41.70
C THR A 88 -32.82 -3.73 41.43
N LYS A 89 -33.03 -4.90 42.07
CA LYS A 89 -32.17 -6.08 41.88
C LYS A 89 -32.69 -7.00 40.78
N VAL A 90 -31.79 -7.62 40.03
CA VAL A 90 -32.10 -8.63 39.00
C VAL A 90 -32.36 -9.98 39.66
N ASP A 91 -33.44 -10.66 39.28
CA ASP A 91 -33.76 -12.04 39.69
C ASP A 91 -33.44 -13.04 38.58
N GLN A 92 -33.90 -12.77 37.35
CA GLN A 92 -33.65 -13.61 36.19
C GLN A 92 -33.15 -12.82 34.99
N PHE A 93 -32.26 -13.44 34.22
CA PHE A 93 -31.75 -12.97 32.94
C PHE A 93 -32.01 -14.02 31.88
N LYS A 94 -32.67 -13.64 30.77
CA LYS A 94 -32.89 -14.49 29.60
C LYS A 94 -32.63 -13.66 28.35
N TYR A 95 -32.14 -14.29 27.28
CA TYR A 95 -32.06 -13.64 25.98
C TYR A 95 -32.59 -14.56 24.88
N ASN A 96 -33.07 -13.96 23.80
CA ASN A 96 -33.37 -14.66 22.56
C ASN A 96 -33.05 -13.77 21.36
N ILE A 97 -32.85 -14.39 20.20
CA ILE A 97 -32.71 -13.69 18.93
C ILE A 97 -33.98 -13.96 18.12
N LYS A 98 -34.75 -12.92 17.85
CA LYS A 98 -35.98 -13.00 17.06
C LYS A 98 -36.10 -11.73 16.19
N ASP A 99 -36.52 -11.89 14.95
CA ASP A 99 -36.71 -10.79 13.99
C ASP A 99 -35.45 -9.92 13.81
N ASN A 100 -34.28 -10.58 13.76
CA ASN A 100 -32.95 -9.95 13.67
C ASN A 100 -32.64 -8.98 14.83
N LYS A 101 -33.29 -9.15 15.99
CA LYS A 101 -33.04 -8.39 17.22
C LYS A 101 -32.59 -9.33 18.34
N LEU A 102 -31.57 -8.91 19.09
CA LEU A 102 -31.22 -9.52 20.37
C LEU A 102 -32.17 -8.95 21.44
N ASN A 103 -33.13 -9.76 21.89
CA ASN A 103 -34.05 -9.40 22.96
C ASN A 103 -33.48 -9.86 24.29
N ILE A 104 -33.22 -8.92 25.19
CA ILE A 104 -32.73 -9.18 26.54
C ILE A 104 -33.92 -9.00 27.51
N HIS A 105 -34.31 -10.08 28.19
CA HIS A 105 -35.38 -10.10 29.17
C HIS A 105 -34.77 -10.15 30.59
N ILE A 106 -35.02 -9.09 31.36
CA ILE A 106 -34.52 -8.95 32.72
C ILE A 106 -35.73 -8.91 33.66
N THR A 107 -35.86 -9.89 34.53
CA THR A 107 -36.93 -9.95 35.54
C THR A 107 -36.41 -9.37 36.85
N PRO A 108 -37.02 -8.29 37.38
CA PRO A 108 -36.61 -7.72 38.66
C PRO A 108 -37.09 -8.60 39.83
N ARG A 109 -36.30 -8.66 40.90
CA ARG A 109 -36.70 -9.30 42.16
C ARG A 109 -37.75 -8.45 42.90
N ASN A 110 -37.65 -7.14 42.77
CA ASN A 110 -38.51 -6.13 43.36
C ASN A 110 -38.49 -4.85 42.49
N GLY A 111 -39.60 -4.10 42.44
CA GLY A 111 -39.68 -2.87 41.66
C GLY A 111 -39.72 -3.11 40.13
N TYR A 112 -39.26 -2.12 39.37
CA TYR A 112 -39.15 -2.17 37.91
C TYR A 112 -37.88 -1.46 37.46
N PHE A 113 -37.38 -1.83 36.28
CA PHE A 113 -36.32 -1.09 35.58
C PHE A 113 -36.95 -0.13 34.57
N GLN A 114 -36.32 1.03 34.37
CA GLN A 114 -36.69 2.02 33.38
C GLN A 114 -35.58 2.22 32.34
N ALA A 115 -35.90 2.91 31.25
CA ALA A 115 -34.93 3.19 30.18
C ALA A 115 -33.69 3.95 30.69
N HIS A 116 -33.85 4.82 31.71
CA HIS A 116 -32.73 5.56 32.29
C HIS A 116 -31.79 4.70 33.14
N ASP A 117 -32.21 3.50 33.54
CA ASP A 117 -31.34 2.54 34.24
C ASP A 117 -30.40 1.82 33.26
N VAL A 118 -30.65 1.93 31.95
CA VAL A 118 -29.85 1.27 30.91
C VAL A 118 -28.88 2.26 30.29
N GLU A 119 -27.60 1.92 30.33
CA GLU A 119 -26.51 2.69 29.72
C GLU A 119 -25.84 1.87 28.62
N MET A 120 -25.58 2.50 27.47
CA MET A 120 -24.86 1.89 26.35
C MET A 120 -23.45 2.47 26.28
N LYS A 121 -22.44 1.60 26.28
CA LYS A 121 -21.02 1.97 26.21
C LYS A 121 -20.32 1.17 25.13
N LYS A 122 -19.26 1.76 24.56
CA LYS A 122 -18.26 0.99 23.83
C LYS A 122 -17.27 0.41 24.83
N GLY A 123 -17.01 -0.89 24.73
CA GLY A 123 -15.96 -1.55 25.50
C GLY A 123 -14.57 -1.12 25.05
N LYS A 124 -13.55 -1.61 25.77
CA LYS A 124 -12.17 -1.52 25.30
C LYS A 124 -11.98 -2.36 24.04
N SER A 125 -10.94 -2.03 23.29
CA SER A 125 -10.46 -2.89 22.24
C SER A 125 -10.15 -4.27 22.80
N LYS A 126 -10.47 -5.30 22.01
CA LYS A 126 -10.06 -6.68 22.29
C LYS A 126 -8.55 -6.89 22.10
N PHE A 127 -7.87 -5.98 21.41
CA PHE A 127 -6.44 -6.09 21.12
C PHE A 127 -5.62 -5.69 22.35
N ASP A 128 -4.66 -6.54 22.70
CA ASP A 128 -3.71 -6.29 23.80
C ASP A 128 -2.28 -5.98 23.32
N LEU A 129 -2.08 -5.93 21.99
CA LEU A 129 -0.87 -5.49 21.32
C LEU A 129 -1.19 -5.00 19.91
N ILE A 130 -0.53 -3.94 19.48
CA ILE A 130 -0.56 -3.44 18.10
C ILE A 130 0.84 -3.57 17.52
N ILE A 131 0.96 -4.15 16.32
CA ILE A 131 2.20 -4.18 15.55
C ILE A 131 1.99 -3.37 14.27
N ALA A 132 2.63 -2.21 14.20
CA ALA A 132 2.59 -1.31 13.05
C ALA A 132 3.82 -1.56 12.15
N LEU A 133 3.57 -1.80 10.86
CA LEU A 133 4.60 -2.15 9.88
C LEU A 133 4.76 -1.06 8.83
N GLY A 134 6.01 -0.64 8.63
CA GLY A 134 6.44 0.22 7.54
C GLY A 134 5.71 1.57 7.50
N ALA A 135 5.35 2.12 8.66
CA ALA A 135 4.69 3.42 8.86
C ALA A 135 5.62 4.36 9.64
N ALA A 136 5.86 5.59 9.15
CA ALA A 136 6.85 6.50 9.74
C ALA A 136 6.26 7.28 10.91
N SER A 137 4.95 7.56 10.86
CA SER A 137 4.13 8.09 11.94
C SER A 137 2.80 7.33 12.02
N LEU A 138 1.98 7.60 13.03
CA LEU A 138 0.63 7.00 13.12
C LEU A 138 -0.28 7.46 11.97
N GLU A 139 -0.09 8.70 11.49
CA GLU A 139 -0.84 9.28 10.37
C GLU A 139 -0.60 8.52 9.06
N ASN A 140 0.58 7.88 8.89
CA ASN A 140 0.86 7.02 7.74
C ASN A 140 -0.04 5.78 7.67
N LEU A 141 -0.69 5.39 8.77
CA LEU A 141 -1.68 4.30 8.79
C LEU A 141 -3.05 4.71 8.22
N GLY A 142 -3.23 5.99 7.87
CA GLY A 142 -4.39 6.48 7.13
C GLY A 142 -5.71 6.33 7.90
N GLU A 143 -6.75 5.89 7.19
CA GLU A 143 -8.11 5.78 7.72
C GLU A 143 -8.24 4.77 8.86
N ILE A 144 -7.38 3.73 8.89
CA ILE A 144 -7.38 2.77 10.00
C ILE A 144 -7.07 3.50 11.32
N TYR A 145 -6.09 4.39 11.32
CA TYR A 145 -5.76 5.19 12.50
C TYR A 145 -6.77 6.31 12.74
N SER A 146 -7.05 7.16 11.74
CA SER A 146 -7.86 8.36 11.95
C SER A 146 -9.30 8.07 12.37
N GLN A 147 -9.87 6.93 11.97
CA GLN A 147 -11.23 6.52 12.38
C GLN A 147 -11.26 5.70 13.68
N ASN A 148 -10.10 5.25 14.17
CA ASN A 148 -10.02 4.32 15.32
C ASN A 148 -8.92 4.71 16.33
N ALA A 149 -8.57 5.99 16.43
CA ALA A 149 -7.45 6.47 17.23
C ALA A 149 -7.46 5.97 18.70
N GLU A 150 -8.65 5.85 19.31
CA GLU A 150 -8.80 5.30 20.67
C GLU A 150 -8.16 3.92 20.85
N ILE A 151 -8.24 3.03 19.84
CA ILE A 151 -7.64 1.68 19.91
C ILE A 151 -6.11 1.78 20.07
N PHE A 152 -5.49 2.74 19.41
CA PHE A 152 -4.04 2.96 19.43
C PHE A 152 -3.54 3.56 20.74
N TYR A 153 -4.43 4.02 21.62
CA TYR A 153 -4.09 4.48 22.98
C TYR A 153 -4.43 3.43 24.06
N GLU A 154 -5.10 2.34 23.70
CA GLU A 154 -5.56 1.31 24.65
C GLU A 154 -4.60 0.11 24.78
N ALA A 155 -3.66 -0.05 23.84
CA ALA A 155 -2.72 -1.17 23.79
C ALA A 155 -1.29 -0.69 23.44
N PRO A 156 -0.25 -1.39 23.92
CA PRO A 156 1.14 -1.09 23.55
C PRO A 156 1.36 -1.26 22.04
N ILE A 157 2.21 -0.40 21.48
CA ILE A 157 2.54 -0.40 20.05
C ILE A 157 3.99 -0.87 19.84
N VAL A 158 4.15 -1.86 18.97
CA VAL A 158 5.43 -2.23 18.36
C VAL A 158 5.49 -1.61 16.96
N ASN A 159 6.49 -0.78 16.71
CA ASN A 159 6.71 -0.11 15.42
C ASN A 159 7.92 -0.72 14.72
N ILE A 160 7.72 -1.30 13.53
CA ILE A 160 8.76 -1.97 12.73
C ILE A 160 8.86 -1.27 11.38
N ASP A 161 10.02 -0.68 11.08
CA ASP A 161 10.27 0.05 9.83
C ASP A 161 11.79 0.01 9.53
N TYR A 162 12.18 0.45 8.33
CA TYR A 162 13.58 0.65 7.94
C TYR A 162 13.87 2.11 7.53
N ARG A 163 12.86 2.98 7.48
CA ARG A 163 13.05 4.37 7.07
C ARG A 163 13.70 5.21 8.18
N ALA A 164 14.74 5.95 7.82
CA ALA A 164 15.41 6.88 8.72
C ALA A 164 14.52 8.03 9.21
N SER A 165 13.44 8.35 8.48
CA SER A 165 12.47 9.40 8.83
C SER A 165 11.41 8.95 9.86
N ASN A 166 11.46 7.72 10.34
CA ASN A 166 10.48 7.19 11.27
C ASN A 166 10.54 7.92 12.62
N GLU A 167 9.37 8.29 13.15
CA GLU A 167 9.20 9.09 14.38
C GLU A 167 9.32 8.28 15.67
N LYS A 168 9.43 6.95 15.56
CA LYS A 168 9.55 6.03 16.69
C LYS A 168 8.36 6.14 17.67
N PHE A 169 7.15 6.15 17.13
CA PHE A 169 5.91 6.34 17.88
C PHE A 169 5.48 5.12 18.73
N GLY A 170 6.15 3.98 18.61
CA GLY A 170 5.84 2.78 19.39
C GLY A 170 6.39 2.85 20.81
N GLU A 171 5.84 2.03 21.70
CA GLU A 171 6.48 1.73 22.99
C GLU A 171 7.76 0.90 22.78
N ILE A 172 7.75 0.02 21.76
CA ILE A 172 8.93 -0.69 21.28
C ILE A 172 9.14 -0.34 19.80
N ASN A 173 10.34 0.11 19.44
CA ASN A 173 10.68 0.53 18.09
C ASN A 173 11.84 -0.31 17.53
N LEU A 174 11.58 -1.05 16.46
CA LEU A 174 12.59 -1.80 15.71
C LEU A 174 12.79 -1.13 14.35
N ILE A 175 13.69 -0.15 14.32
CA ILE A 175 13.99 0.65 13.12
C ILE A 175 15.37 0.24 12.59
N GLU A 176 15.42 -0.56 11.53
CA GLU A 176 16.66 -1.08 10.97
C GLU A 176 16.97 -0.44 9.62
N THR A 177 17.64 0.72 9.64
CA THR A 177 17.95 1.51 8.43
C THR A 177 18.91 0.84 7.44
N ALA A 178 19.57 -0.24 7.85
CA ALA A 178 20.43 -1.05 7.01
C ALA A 178 19.67 -2.19 6.29
N ALA A 179 18.41 -2.45 6.63
CA ALA A 179 17.60 -3.45 5.94
C ALA A 179 17.09 -2.92 4.60
N SER A 180 16.90 -3.82 3.63
CA SER A 180 16.34 -3.43 2.32
C SER A 180 14.81 -3.28 2.35
N SER A 181 14.15 -3.91 3.31
CA SER A 181 12.68 -4.02 3.36
C SER A 181 12.19 -4.39 4.77
N VAL A 182 10.90 -4.17 5.05
CA VAL A 182 10.24 -4.65 6.28
C VAL A 182 10.23 -6.18 6.30
N ALA A 183 10.03 -6.84 5.15
CA ALA A 183 10.01 -8.30 5.06
C ALA A 183 11.36 -8.91 5.50
N GLU A 184 12.48 -8.26 5.20
CA GLU A 184 13.81 -8.67 5.67
C GLU A 184 13.93 -8.60 7.20
N ILE A 185 13.37 -7.54 7.82
CA ILE A 185 13.34 -7.36 9.27
C ILE A 185 12.47 -8.44 9.92
N ILE A 186 11.27 -8.68 9.38
CA ILE A 186 10.34 -9.71 9.89
C ILE A 186 10.97 -11.10 9.81
N TYR A 187 11.59 -11.46 8.68
CA TYR A 187 12.33 -12.72 8.58
C TYR A 187 13.38 -12.83 9.69
N SER A 188 14.21 -11.79 9.83
CA SER A 188 15.31 -11.77 10.79
C SER A 188 14.83 -11.81 12.25
N LEU A 189 13.65 -11.29 12.54
CA LEU A 189 13.05 -11.32 13.88
C LEU A 189 12.64 -12.74 14.29
N PHE A 190 12.22 -13.57 13.34
CA PHE A 190 11.65 -14.89 13.58
C PHE A 190 12.47 -16.07 13.03
N ALA A 191 13.62 -15.84 12.42
CA ALA A 191 14.55 -16.88 11.95
C ALA A 191 15.28 -17.64 13.09
N ASP A 192 14.73 -17.61 14.30
CA ASP A 192 15.25 -18.26 15.50
C ASP A 192 14.88 -19.76 15.50
N PRO A 193 15.79 -20.70 15.82
CA PRO A 193 15.46 -22.12 15.92
C PRO A 193 14.31 -22.46 16.88
N GLU A 194 14.04 -21.62 17.89
CA GLU A 194 12.93 -21.83 18.83
C GLU A 194 11.57 -21.33 18.30
N ALA A 195 11.55 -20.65 17.14
CA ALA A 195 10.34 -20.18 16.51
C ALA A 195 9.69 -21.25 15.60
N PRO A 196 8.37 -21.17 15.33
CA PRO A 196 7.75 -21.94 14.26
C PRO A 196 8.52 -21.78 12.96
N LYS A 197 8.63 -22.88 12.20
CA LYS A 197 9.28 -22.85 10.90
C LYS A 197 8.51 -21.94 9.95
N ILE A 198 9.25 -21.06 9.29
CA ILE A 198 8.78 -20.35 8.10
C ILE A 198 8.56 -21.41 7.02
N ASP A 199 7.31 -21.58 6.61
CA ASP A 199 6.91 -22.51 5.58
C ASP A 199 6.73 -21.79 4.23
N GLN A 200 6.29 -22.54 3.21
CA GLN A 200 6.10 -22.02 1.86
C GLN A 200 5.22 -20.76 1.81
N ASP A 201 4.11 -20.70 2.54
CA ASP A 201 3.18 -19.57 2.46
C ASP A 201 3.77 -18.32 3.11
N ILE A 202 4.32 -18.44 4.32
CA ILE A 202 5.04 -17.34 4.99
C ILE A 202 6.23 -16.90 4.12
N ALA A 203 6.98 -17.86 3.58
CA ALA A 203 8.16 -17.58 2.78
C ALA A 203 7.82 -16.86 1.48
N THR A 204 6.70 -17.22 0.84
CA THR A 204 6.19 -16.57 -0.38
C THR A 204 5.85 -15.11 -0.10
N CYS A 205 5.18 -14.82 1.01
CA CYS A 205 4.87 -13.45 1.42
C CYS A 205 6.16 -12.63 1.65
N LEU A 206 7.07 -13.11 2.50
CA LEU A 206 8.29 -12.35 2.80
C LEU A 206 9.19 -12.17 1.56
N LEU A 207 9.28 -13.17 0.70
CA LEU A 207 10.08 -13.07 -0.53
C LEU A 207 9.47 -12.06 -1.51
N ALA A 208 8.14 -11.99 -1.61
CA ALA A 208 7.46 -10.98 -2.42
C ALA A 208 7.79 -9.56 -1.97
N GLY A 209 7.83 -9.32 -0.66
CA GLY A 209 8.18 -8.02 -0.10
C GLY A 209 9.62 -7.60 -0.43
N ILE A 210 10.58 -8.52 -0.26
CA ILE A 210 11.99 -8.28 -0.61
C ILE A 210 12.14 -8.02 -2.11
N ILE A 211 11.52 -8.85 -2.96
CA ILE A 211 11.59 -8.68 -4.42
C ILE A 211 11.01 -7.32 -4.83
N HIS A 212 9.89 -6.91 -4.25
CA HIS A 212 9.31 -5.60 -4.54
C HIS A 212 10.22 -4.44 -4.09
N ALA A 213 10.65 -4.43 -2.82
CA ALA A 213 11.44 -3.35 -2.24
C ALA A 213 12.81 -3.16 -2.93
N THR A 214 13.40 -4.24 -3.43
CA THR A 214 14.69 -4.23 -4.13
C THR A 214 14.55 -4.06 -5.64
N ASN A 215 13.33 -3.90 -6.18
CA ASN A 215 13.05 -3.94 -7.61
C ASN A 215 13.68 -5.17 -8.29
N SER A 216 13.40 -6.35 -7.75
CA SER A 216 14.02 -7.62 -8.14
C SER A 216 15.55 -7.56 -8.07
N PHE A 217 16.08 -7.08 -6.94
CA PHE A 217 17.51 -6.96 -6.66
C PHE A 217 18.30 -6.02 -7.59
N GLN A 218 17.62 -5.12 -8.31
CA GLN A 218 18.24 -4.12 -9.20
C GLN A 218 18.40 -2.75 -8.51
N GLY A 219 17.66 -2.50 -7.45
CA GLY A 219 17.63 -1.22 -6.74
C GLY A 219 18.91 -0.99 -5.92
N ALA A 220 19.29 0.29 -5.76
CA ALA A 220 20.44 0.68 -4.95
C ALA A 220 20.28 0.37 -3.45
N SER A 221 19.06 0.11 -2.98
CA SER A 221 18.74 -0.35 -1.63
C SER A 221 18.98 -1.85 -1.41
N THR A 222 19.38 -2.60 -2.43
CA THR A 222 19.62 -4.04 -2.32
C THR A 222 20.87 -4.31 -1.48
N THR A 223 20.73 -5.12 -0.42
CA THR A 223 21.81 -5.47 0.51
C THR A 223 22.28 -6.92 0.36
N PRO A 224 23.49 -7.29 0.80
CA PRO A 224 23.92 -8.68 0.88
C PRO A 224 22.99 -9.55 1.76
N SER A 225 22.42 -8.93 2.79
CA SER A 225 21.43 -9.56 3.67
C SER A 225 20.15 -9.92 2.90
N ALA A 226 19.65 -9.02 2.04
CA ALA A 226 18.49 -9.30 1.18
C ALA A 226 18.67 -10.56 0.32
N PHE A 227 19.84 -10.75 -0.30
CA PHE A 227 20.15 -11.98 -1.05
C PHE A 227 20.19 -13.22 -0.15
N THR A 228 20.81 -13.11 1.03
CA THR A 228 20.92 -14.21 1.98
C THR A 228 19.55 -14.65 2.48
N VAL A 229 18.70 -13.70 2.86
CA VAL A 229 17.32 -13.96 3.29
C VAL A 229 16.51 -14.54 2.14
N ALA A 230 16.59 -13.98 0.94
CA ALA A 230 15.89 -14.50 -0.23
C ALA A 230 16.28 -15.96 -0.52
N ALA A 231 17.56 -16.31 -0.43
CA ALA A 231 18.01 -17.70 -0.60
C ALA A 231 17.35 -18.64 0.42
N LYS A 232 17.30 -18.25 1.69
CA LYS A 232 16.65 -19.05 2.74
C LYS A 232 15.13 -19.15 2.57
N LEU A 233 14.48 -18.11 2.07
CA LEU A 233 13.05 -18.12 1.78
C LEU A 233 12.72 -19.06 0.60
N VAL A 234 13.59 -19.07 -0.43
CA VAL A 234 13.47 -20.03 -1.53
C VAL A 234 13.71 -21.46 -1.03
N GLU A 235 14.70 -21.69 -0.16
CA GLU A 235 14.93 -22.99 0.49
C GLU A 235 13.72 -23.43 1.33
N ALA A 236 13.02 -22.50 1.97
CA ALA A 236 11.78 -22.73 2.71
C ALA A 236 10.55 -22.97 1.80
N GLY A 237 10.72 -22.96 0.47
CA GLY A 237 9.68 -23.30 -0.50
C GLY A 237 8.90 -22.11 -1.07
N ALA A 238 9.38 -20.87 -0.93
CA ALA A 238 8.70 -19.70 -1.49
C ALA A 238 8.40 -19.86 -3.00
N ASP A 239 7.15 -19.62 -3.39
CA ASP A 239 6.69 -19.75 -4.78
C ASP A 239 7.12 -18.54 -5.62
N ARG A 240 8.36 -18.59 -6.10
CA ARG A 240 8.95 -17.52 -6.93
C ARG A 240 8.14 -17.26 -8.20
N GLU A 241 7.57 -18.29 -8.82
CA GLU A 241 6.83 -18.11 -10.07
C GLU A 241 5.54 -17.31 -9.81
N LYS A 242 4.80 -17.68 -8.77
CA LYS A 242 3.61 -16.94 -8.34
C LYS A 242 3.93 -15.49 -8.02
N ILE A 243 5.04 -15.23 -7.32
CA ILE A 243 5.50 -13.88 -7.00
C ILE A 243 5.79 -13.08 -8.27
N ILE A 244 6.60 -13.62 -9.19
CA ILE A 244 6.96 -12.91 -10.42
C ILE A 244 5.74 -12.64 -11.30
N CYS A 245 4.82 -13.61 -11.39
CA CYS A 245 3.57 -13.43 -12.12
C CYS A 245 2.70 -12.31 -11.50
N GLY A 246 2.57 -12.32 -10.17
CA GLY A 246 1.78 -11.33 -9.43
C GLY A 246 2.38 -9.92 -9.41
N LEU A 247 3.72 -9.79 -9.42
CA LEU A 247 4.39 -8.49 -9.36
C LEU A 247 4.67 -7.87 -10.73
N TYR A 248 5.04 -8.68 -11.73
CA TYR A 248 5.61 -8.17 -12.98
C TYR A 248 4.86 -8.61 -14.24
N ARG A 249 4.14 -9.74 -14.22
CA ARG A 249 3.41 -10.25 -15.39
C ARG A 249 1.90 -9.99 -15.31
N THR A 250 1.54 -8.78 -14.94
CA THR A 250 0.15 -8.34 -14.71
C THR A 250 -0.46 -7.59 -15.90
N GLN A 251 0.34 -7.30 -16.93
CA GLN A 251 -0.08 -6.44 -18.03
C GLN A 251 -1.08 -7.12 -18.97
N SER A 252 -2.19 -6.44 -19.25
CA SER A 252 -3.21 -6.91 -20.17
C SER A 252 -2.71 -6.90 -21.63
N LEU A 253 -3.32 -7.74 -22.48
CA LEU A 253 -2.99 -7.76 -23.91
C LEU A 253 -3.24 -6.40 -24.59
N SER A 254 -4.27 -5.66 -24.16
CA SER A 254 -4.55 -4.32 -24.69
C SER A 254 -3.44 -3.33 -24.30
N HIS A 255 -2.96 -3.39 -23.05
CA HIS A 255 -1.82 -2.61 -22.60
C HIS A 255 -0.58 -2.94 -23.45
N LEU A 256 -0.21 -4.22 -23.60
CA LEU A 256 0.97 -4.62 -24.38
C LEU A 256 0.89 -4.18 -25.85
N ARG A 257 -0.30 -4.24 -26.46
CA ARG A 257 -0.53 -3.76 -27.83
C ARG A 257 -0.35 -2.26 -27.95
N LEU A 258 -0.89 -1.49 -27.00
CA LEU A 258 -0.69 -0.04 -26.99
C LEU A 258 0.79 0.29 -26.80
N TRP A 259 1.47 -0.37 -25.86
CA TRP A 259 2.89 -0.16 -25.60
C TRP A 259 3.74 -0.41 -26.85
N GLY A 260 3.52 -1.52 -27.56
CA GLY A 260 4.20 -1.81 -28.81
C GLY A 260 3.98 -0.74 -29.89
N ARG A 261 2.76 -0.20 -29.99
CA ARG A 261 2.43 0.91 -30.91
C ARG A 261 3.13 2.21 -30.53
N THR A 262 3.18 2.52 -29.23
CA THR A 262 3.90 3.68 -28.69
C THR A 262 5.39 3.57 -28.97
N LEU A 263 6.00 2.41 -28.72
CA LEU A 263 7.43 2.18 -28.96
C LEU A 263 7.79 2.28 -30.45
N ALA A 264 6.95 1.74 -31.33
CA ALA A 264 7.16 1.82 -32.79
C ALA A 264 7.17 3.26 -33.34
N ARG A 265 6.60 4.22 -32.59
CA ARG A 265 6.54 5.65 -32.95
C ARG A 265 7.39 6.54 -32.05
N LEU A 266 8.21 5.94 -31.19
CA LEU A 266 9.03 6.66 -30.24
C LEU A 266 10.07 7.51 -30.97
N LYS A 267 10.01 8.82 -30.76
CA LYS A 267 10.96 9.81 -31.27
C LYS A 267 11.90 10.25 -30.16
N THR A 268 13.09 10.72 -30.52
CA THR A 268 14.05 11.28 -29.58
C THR A 268 14.64 12.60 -30.07
N GLY A 269 15.15 13.42 -29.14
CA GLY A 269 15.68 14.75 -29.42
C GLY A 269 16.74 15.18 -28.41
N LEU A 270 17.46 16.26 -28.70
CA LEU A 270 18.56 16.79 -27.88
C LEU A 270 19.54 15.70 -27.40
N ARG A 271 20.17 14.99 -28.34
CA ARG A 271 21.09 13.88 -28.03
C ARG A 271 20.45 12.80 -27.12
N GLN A 272 19.19 12.46 -27.39
CA GLN A 272 18.37 11.47 -26.65
C GLN A 272 17.92 11.90 -25.24
N ARG A 273 18.07 13.19 -24.86
CA ARG A 273 17.59 13.72 -23.58
C ARG A 273 16.07 13.89 -23.52
N ILE A 274 15.40 13.95 -24.67
CA ILE A 274 13.94 13.94 -24.77
C ILE A 274 13.52 12.68 -25.51
N ALA A 275 12.48 12.00 -25.01
CA ALA A 275 11.79 10.95 -25.74
C ALA A 275 10.28 11.20 -25.74
N TRP A 276 9.61 10.94 -26.87
CA TRP A 276 8.18 11.13 -26.95
C TRP A 276 7.52 10.27 -28.01
N SER A 277 6.21 10.08 -27.91
CA SER A 277 5.43 9.39 -28.92
C SER A 277 4.05 10.03 -29.08
N LEU A 278 3.51 9.89 -30.29
CA LEU A 278 2.15 10.27 -30.62
C LEU A 278 1.26 9.03 -30.66
N ILE A 279 0.08 9.11 -30.03
CA ILE A 279 -0.89 8.02 -29.97
C ILE A 279 -2.20 8.53 -30.58
N SER A 280 -2.62 7.94 -31.69
CA SER A 280 -3.82 8.38 -32.42
C SER A 280 -5.07 7.58 -32.02
N PRO A 281 -6.29 7.99 -32.43
CA PRO A 281 -7.51 7.24 -32.13
C PRO A 281 -7.45 5.80 -32.65
N LEU A 282 -6.83 5.60 -33.82
CA LEU A 282 -6.61 4.29 -34.42
C LEU A 282 -5.71 3.38 -33.56
N ASP A 283 -4.78 3.94 -32.79
CA ASP A 283 -3.93 3.15 -31.91
C ASP A 283 -4.74 2.59 -30.74
N PHE A 284 -5.63 3.39 -30.12
CA PHE A 284 -6.56 2.95 -29.08
C PHE A 284 -7.55 1.91 -29.60
N GLU A 285 -8.10 2.13 -30.79
CA GLU A 285 -9.02 1.17 -31.42
C GLU A 285 -8.34 -0.19 -31.65
N LYS A 286 -7.14 -0.18 -32.25
CA LYS A 286 -6.40 -1.42 -32.59
C LYS A 286 -5.83 -2.13 -31.36
N SER A 287 -5.50 -1.41 -30.29
CA SER A 287 -5.07 -2.02 -29.03
C SER A 287 -6.25 -2.48 -28.17
N LYS A 288 -7.46 -1.89 -28.38
CA LYS A 288 -8.59 -1.96 -27.44
C LYS A 288 -8.24 -1.41 -26.06
N SER A 289 -7.38 -0.39 -26.01
CA SER A 289 -6.96 0.29 -24.80
C SER A 289 -7.76 1.58 -24.59
N LYS A 290 -7.62 2.20 -23.42
CA LYS A 290 -8.27 3.47 -23.07
C LYS A 290 -7.24 4.53 -22.70
N ILE A 291 -7.67 5.78 -22.65
CA ILE A 291 -6.83 6.90 -22.20
C ILE A 291 -6.26 6.70 -20.78
N SER A 292 -6.97 5.95 -19.93
CA SER A 292 -6.52 5.58 -18.58
C SER A 292 -5.20 4.80 -18.58
N ASP A 293 -4.91 4.06 -19.64
CA ASP A 293 -3.73 3.19 -19.72
C ASP A 293 -2.44 4.00 -19.95
N LEU A 294 -2.55 5.29 -20.34
CA LEU A 294 -1.39 6.13 -20.65
C LEU A 294 -0.42 6.31 -19.49
N ASP A 295 -0.88 6.29 -18.24
CA ASP A 295 0.00 6.43 -17.07
C ASP A 295 0.97 5.27 -16.94
N GLU A 296 0.50 4.05 -17.17
CA GLU A 296 1.34 2.86 -17.14
C GLU A 296 2.28 2.84 -18.35
N ILE A 297 1.79 3.24 -19.55
CA ILE A 297 2.61 3.28 -20.77
C ILE A 297 3.76 4.29 -20.65
N ILE A 298 3.50 5.52 -20.19
CA ILE A 298 4.56 6.52 -20.03
C ILE A 298 5.58 6.08 -18.97
N ASN A 299 5.13 5.39 -17.92
CA ASN A 299 6.02 4.81 -16.91
C ASN A 299 6.89 3.70 -17.50
N ALA A 300 6.32 2.81 -18.31
CA ALA A 300 7.07 1.77 -19.00
C ALA A 300 8.14 2.37 -19.93
N VAL A 301 7.81 3.40 -20.70
CA VAL A 301 8.80 4.11 -21.53
C VAL A 301 9.88 4.77 -20.67
N LYS A 302 9.49 5.52 -19.63
CA LYS A 302 10.40 6.19 -18.69
C LYS A 302 11.40 5.22 -18.06
N ASN A 303 10.93 4.07 -17.60
CA ASN A 303 11.75 3.12 -16.85
C ASN A 303 12.69 2.29 -17.75
N ASN A 304 12.41 2.19 -19.05
CA ASN A 304 13.22 1.39 -19.99
C ASN A 304 14.16 2.23 -20.86
N ILE A 305 14.06 3.57 -20.84
CA ILE A 305 14.90 4.45 -21.66
C ILE A 305 16.09 5.01 -20.85
N ALA A 306 17.32 4.74 -21.30
CA ALA A 306 18.52 5.02 -20.51
C ALA A 306 18.88 6.52 -20.40
N LYS A 307 18.75 7.30 -21.49
CA LYS A 307 19.30 8.67 -21.58
C LYS A 307 18.26 9.78 -21.49
N ALA A 308 16.97 9.45 -21.58
CA ALA A 308 15.96 10.49 -21.54
C ALA A 308 15.90 11.12 -20.16
N GLU A 309 15.85 12.44 -20.13
CA GLU A 309 15.61 13.24 -18.93
C GLU A 309 14.12 13.55 -18.80
N ILE A 310 13.42 13.66 -19.93
CA ILE A 310 11.98 13.90 -20.03
C ILE A 310 11.36 12.93 -21.02
N VAL A 311 10.24 12.33 -20.64
CA VAL A 311 9.38 11.55 -21.51
C VAL A 311 8.01 12.23 -21.60
N PHE A 312 7.46 12.33 -22.81
CA PHE A 312 6.05 12.73 -22.96
C PHE A 312 5.28 11.88 -23.97
N LEU A 313 3.99 11.68 -23.70
CA LEU A 313 3.04 11.08 -24.62
C LEU A 313 2.00 12.13 -24.97
N LEU A 314 1.76 12.30 -26.27
CA LEU A 314 0.64 13.09 -26.77
C LEU A 314 -0.36 12.15 -27.43
N ALA A 315 -1.56 12.09 -26.89
CA ALA A 315 -2.59 11.15 -27.27
C ALA A 315 -3.88 11.84 -27.70
N GLU A 316 -4.58 11.25 -28.65
CA GLU A 316 -5.93 11.62 -29.05
C GLU A 316 -6.79 10.35 -29.02
N GLU A 317 -7.71 10.23 -28.05
CA GLU A 317 -8.62 9.07 -27.98
C GLU A 317 -9.89 9.31 -28.82
N LYS A 318 -10.39 10.55 -28.80
CA LYS A 318 -11.54 11.01 -29.61
C LYS A 318 -11.12 12.24 -30.41
N PRO A 319 -11.69 12.44 -31.61
CA PRO A 319 -11.38 13.61 -32.44
C PRO A 319 -11.44 14.91 -31.63
N ALA A 320 -10.40 15.74 -31.79
CA ALA A 320 -10.24 17.05 -31.15
C ALA A 320 -10.13 17.04 -29.61
N SER A 321 -9.86 15.89 -28.97
CA SER A 321 -9.57 15.80 -27.53
C SER A 321 -8.17 15.22 -27.31
N PHE A 322 -7.23 16.11 -27.00
CA PHE A 322 -5.81 15.78 -26.86
C PHE A 322 -5.38 15.72 -25.41
N TYR A 323 -4.59 14.72 -25.08
CA TYR A 323 -4.03 14.48 -23.75
C TYR A 323 -2.51 14.49 -23.85
N LEU A 324 -1.87 15.38 -23.10
CA LEU A 324 -0.43 15.46 -22.98
C LEU A 324 -0.02 14.99 -21.59
N LYS A 325 0.70 13.87 -21.51
CA LYS A 325 1.32 13.40 -20.26
C LYS A 325 2.82 13.59 -20.35
N ILE A 326 3.40 14.23 -19.35
CA ILE A 326 4.84 14.47 -19.26
C ILE A 326 5.33 13.91 -17.93
N LYS A 327 6.42 13.13 -17.97
CA LYS A 327 7.13 12.67 -16.76
C LYS A 327 8.60 13.02 -16.84
N ARG A 328 9.16 13.49 -15.73
CA ARG A 328 10.61 13.62 -15.57
C ARG A 328 11.22 12.27 -15.23
N ALA A 329 12.32 11.93 -15.89
CA ALA A 329 13.16 10.77 -15.59
C ALA A 329 14.34 11.13 -14.66
N ARG A 330 14.62 12.43 -14.48
CA ARG A 330 15.61 12.95 -13.51
C ARG A 330 15.00 14.02 -12.60
N LYS A 331 15.49 14.11 -11.35
CA LYS A 331 14.91 14.98 -10.31
C LYS A 331 15.06 16.49 -10.59
N ASN A 332 16.12 16.91 -11.27
CA ASN A 332 16.50 18.32 -11.42
C ASN A 332 15.79 19.04 -12.58
N ILE A 333 14.56 18.65 -12.90
CA ILE A 333 13.79 19.21 -14.01
C ILE A 333 12.62 20.01 -13.46
N ASP A 334 12.55 21.28 -13.86
CA ASP A 334 11.51 22.23 -13.48
C ASP A 334 10.21 21.96 -14.24
N LEU A 335 9.37 21.10 -13.66
CA LEU A 335 8.04 20.80 -14.19
C LEU A 335 7.04 21.94 -13.95
N ASP A 336 7.26 22.79 -12.95
CA ASP A 336 6.37 23.92 -12.64
C ASP A 336 6.55 25.03 -13.68
N GLY A 337 7.79 25.34 -14.03
CA GLY A 337 8.13 26.20 -15.17
C GLY A 337 7.55 25.66 -16.48
N LEU A 338 7.69 24.36 -16.74
CA LEU A 338 7.10 23.72 -17.93
C LEU A 338 5.58 23.85 -17.96
N ALA A 339 4.92 23.64 -16.82
CA ALA A 339 3.47 23.73 -16.72
C ALA A 339 2.96 25.13 -17.08
N LYS A 340 3.61 26.18 -16.59
CA LYS A 340 3.28 27.59 -16.92
C LYS A 340 3.38 27.84 -18.43
N MET A 341 4.46 27.40 -19.06
CA MET A 341 4.67 27.56 -20.51
C MET A 341 3.63 26.82 -21.34
N LEU A 342 3.16 25.66 -20.89
CA LEU A 342 2.10 24.91 -21.56
C LEU A 342 0.74 25.60 -21.40
N ILE A 343 0.45 26.17 -20.22
CA ILE A 343 -0.76 26.98 -19.99
C ILE A 343 -0.80 28.18 -20.94
N GLU A 344 0.33 28.88 -21.13
CA GLU A 344 0.45 29.98 -22.11
C GLU A 344 0.16 29.54 -23.56
N LYS A 345 0.40 28.26 -23.88
CA LYS A 345 0.07 27.62 -25.17
C LYS A 345 -1.36 27.03 -25.20
N ASN A 346 -2.24 27.47 -24.31
CA ASN A 346 -3.65 27.05 -24.18
C ASN A 346 -3.86 25.57 -23.84
N PHE A 347 -2.92 24.95 -23.11
CA PHE A 347 -3.15 23.65 -22.49
C PHE A 347 -3.88 23.84 -21.15
N GLN A 348 -4.95 23.08 -20.92
CA GLN A 348 -5.68 23.11 -19.66
C GLN A 348 -5.11 22.07 -18.71
N ALA A 349 -4.61 22.49 -17.55
CA ALA A 349 -4.03 21.59 -16.57
C ALA A 349 -5.10 20.62 -16.03
N GLU A 350 -4.76 19.34 -16.03
CA GLU A 350 -5.47 18.33 -15.28
C GLU A 350 -4.84 18.25 -13.88
N LYS A 351 -5.62 17.92 -12.84
CA LYS A 351 -5.08 17.76 -11.49
C LYS A 351 -4.02 16.65 -11.51
N SER A 352 -2.73 17.01 -11.50
CA SER A 352 -1.65 16.06 -11.32
C SER A 352 -1.53 15.71 -9.84
N GLY A 353 -1.61 14.42 -9.51
CA GLY A 353 -1.44 13.91 -8.15
C GLY A 353 0.01 13.73 -7.72
N SER A 354 1.01 14.11 -8.52
CA SER A 354 2.43 13.86 -8.22
C SER A 354 3.37 14.96 -8.69
N ASN A 355 4.43 15.22 -7.93
CA ASN A 355 5.49 16.18 -8.26
C ASN A 355 6.39 15.74 -9.44
N GLU A 356 6.17 14.56 -10.03
CA GLU A 356 7.00 13.99 -11.10
C GLU A 356 6.31 13.98 -12.47
N ALA A 357 5.04 14.41 -12.53
CA ALA A 357 4.24 14.37 -13.73
C ALA A 357 3.37 15.61 -13.88
N ILE A 358 3.09 15.99 -15.11
CA ILE A 358 2.06 16.98 -15.45
C ILE A 358 1.19 16.41 -16.57
N ALA A 359 -0.11 16.68 -16.48
CA ALA A 359 -1.11 16.20 -17.44
C ALA A 359 -1.94 17.40 -17.92
N PHE A 360 -2.21 17.44 -19.22
CA PHE A 360 -2.99 18.50 -19.83
C PHE A 360 -3.98 17.98 -20.85
N ILE A 361 -5.08 18.72 -20.99
CA ILE A 361 -6.10 18.50 -22.01
C ILE A 361 -6.16 19.72 -22.93
N LYS A 362 -6.35 19.47 -24.24
CA LYS A 362 -6.63 20.51 -25.23
C LYS A 362 -7.75 20.08 -26.16
N LYS A 363 -8.69 20.99 -26.45
CA LYS A 363 -9.94 20.70 -27.20
C LYS A 363 -9.88 21.10 -28.69
N GLN A 364 -8.74 21.56 -29.18
CA GLN A 364 -8.57 22.05 -30.54
C GLN A 364 -7.10 21.94 -31.01
N GLY A 365 -6.89 21.89 -32.32
CA GLY A 365 -5.58 21.73 -32.97
C GLY A 365 -5.40 20.35 -33.59
N SER A 366 -4.18 20.07 -34.05
CA SER A 366 -3.76 18.75 -34.56
C SER A 366 -2.63 18.15 -33.74
N LEU A 367 -2.47 16.82 -33.76
CA LEU A 367 -1.35 16.14 -33.10
C LEU A 367 0.01 16.72 -33.50
N ALA A 368 0.18 17.14 -34.75
CA ALA A 368 1.45 17.70 -35.25
C ALA A 368 1.75 19.10 -34.69
N GLU A 369 0.75 19.96 -34.60
CA GLU A 369 0.90 21.30 -33.99
C GLU A 369 1.22 21.19 -32.50
N LEU A 370 0.49 20.31 -31.80
CA LEU A 370 0.67 20.11 -30.37
C LEU A 370 1.99 19.40 -30.04
N GLU A 371 2.45 18.50 -30.91
CA GLU A 371 3.79 17.92 -30.83
C GLU A 371 4.85 19.02 -30.86
N LYS A 372 4.75 19.96 -31.80
CA LYS A 372 5.70 21.07 -31.92
C LYS A 372 5.67 21.96 -30.69
N ASP A 373 4.48 22.33 -30.22
CA ASP A 373 4.27 23.15 -29.03
C ASP A 373 4.88 22.53 -27.77
N ALA A 374 4.61 21.24 -27.53
CA ALA A 374 5.14 20.51 -26.39
C ALA A 374 6.66 20.37 -26.49
N LEU A 375 7.18 20.03 -27.66
CA LEU A 375 8.62 19.86 -27.87
C LEU A 375 9.39 21.18 -27.69
N GLU A 376 8.84 22.31 -28.15
CA GLU A 376 9.43 23.64 -27.91
C GLU A 376 9.47 23.99 -26.43
N ALA A 377 8.39 23.72 -25.68
CA ALA A 377 8.34 23.97 -24.25
C ALA A 377 9.37 23.10 -23.49
N VAL A 378 9.41 21.80 -23.79
CA VAL A 378 10.34 20.84 -23.18
C VAL A 378 11.81 21.19 -23.48
N LYS A 379 12.11 21.67 -24.69
CA LYS A 379 13.49 22.08 -25.04
C LYS A 379 13.99 23.27 -24.23
N LYS A 380 13.12 24.20 -23.82
CA LYS A 380 13.51 25.41 -23.10
C LYS A 380 13.87 25.17 -21.63
N ILE A 381 13.34 24.11 -21.02
CA ILE A 381 13.59 23.78 -19.61
C ILE A 381 14.78 22.84 -19.40
N LEU A 382 15.28 22.23 -20.48
CA LEU A 382 16.47 21.40 -20.40
C LEU A 382 17.71 22.29 -20.47
N PRO A 383 18.60 22.25 -19.47
CA PRO A 383 19.85 23.02 -19.50
C PRO A 383 20.67 22.61 -20.72
N ALA A 384 21.41 23.57 -21.31
CA ALA A 384 22.21 23.37 -22.53
C ALA A 384 23.16 22.18 -22.45
#